data_AF-A0A540K7I3-F1
#
_entry.id   AF-A0A540K7I3-F1
#
_cell.length_a   1.000
_cell.length_b   1.000
_cell.length_c   1.000
_cell.angle_alpha   90.00
_cell.angle_beta   90.00
_cell.angle_gamma   90.00
#
_symmetry.space_group_name_H-M   'P 1'
#
loop_
_entity.id
_entity.type
_entity.pdbx_description
1 polymer ?
#
loop_
_entity_poly.entity_id
_entity_poly.type
_entity_poly.pdbx_seq_one_letter_code
_entity_poly.pdbx_strand_id
1 'polypeptide(L)'
;MEQLHDLKDDLDIVIPSIRNLDFLEMWRPFFQPYHLIIVQDGDPSNTIAVPDGFDYELYNRKDVNKVLEPADTFNSIFLHTLYDPFANGADFVRGYPFSLREGVPTAISHGLWLNIPDYDAPTQLVKPLERNTRYVDAVMTIPKGTLFQMCGMNLAFNREVIGPAMYFGLMGDGQPLCRYYDMWAGWCAKVICDHLGLGVKTGLPYVWHSKASNPFVNLKK
;
A
#
# COMPACT_ATOMS: atom_id res chain seq x y z
N MET A 1 -23.76 22.80 -6.28
CA MET A 1 -22.37 22.76 -6.76
C MET A 1 -21.51 23.08 -5.56
N GLU A 2 -20.81 22.10 -5.00
CA GLU A 2 -19.78 22.36 -3.99
C GLU A 2 -18.75 23.32 -4.60
N GLN A 3 -18.46 24.42 -3.90
CA GLN A 3 -17.28 25.22 -4.22
C GLN A 3 -16.08 24.29 -4.04
N LEU A 4 -15.34 24.05 -5.13
CA LEU A 4 -14.01 23.45 -5.05
C LEU A 4 -13.21 24.28 -4.04
N HIS A 5 -12.74 23.61 -2.98
CA HIS A 5 -11.91 24.22 -1.96
C HIS A 5 -10.67 24.82 -2.64
N ASP A 6 -10.39 26.09 -2.40
CA ASP A 6 -9.17 26.71 -2.88
C ASP A 6 -8.00 26.09 -2.08
N LEU A 7 -7.04 25.49 -2.78
CA LEU A 7 -5.90 24.78 -2.18
C LEU A 7 -4.64 25.63 -2.14
N LYS A 8 -4.75 26.92 -2.47
CA LYS A 8 -3.61 27.82 -2.67
C LYS A 8 -2.60 27.81 -1.52
N ASP A 9 -3.09 27.82 -0.28
CA ASP A 9 -2.26 27.87 0.93
C ASP A 9 -2.02 26.48 1.54
N ASP A 10 -2.60 25.43 0.96
CA ASP A 10 -2.57 24.04 1.46
C ASP A 10 -1.76 23.09 0.56
N LEU A 11 -1.25 23.56 -0.59
CA LEU A 11 -0.59 22.74 -1.61
C LEU A 11 0.71 23.37 -2.13
N ASP A 12 1.81 22.63 -1.96
CA ASP A 12 3.08 22.89 -2.64
C ASP A 12 3.24 22.01 -3.89
N ILE A 13 3.85 22.57 -4.94
CA ILE A 13 4.15 21.84 -6.18
C ILE A 13 5.66 21.62 -6.29
N VAL A 14 6.07 20.34 -6.31
CA VAL A 14 7.48 19.95 -6.45
C VAL A 14 7.85 19.75 -7.92
N ILE A 15 8.88 20.46 -8.40
CA ILE A 15 9.34 20.44 -9.80
C ILE A 15 10.81 20.02 -9.86
N PRO A 16 11.12 18.75 -10.14
CA PRO A 16 12.49 18.35 -10.46
C PRO A 16 12.84 18.76 -11.88
N SER A 17 13.94 19.49 -12.07
CA SER A 17 14.41 19.89 -13.40
C SER A 17 15.92 19.78 -13.57
N ILE A 18 16.31 19.22 -14.72
CA ILE A 18 17.68 19.23 -15.25
C ILE A 18 17.89 20.29 -16.35
N ARG A 19 16.83 21.05 -16.70
CA ARG A 19 16.74 21.97 -17.84
C ARG A 19 16.13 23.30 -17.42
N ASN A 20 15.98 24.23 -18.36
CA ASN A 20 15.29 25.50 -18.14
C ASN A 20 13.80 25.30 -17.77
N LEU A 21 13.20 26.34 -17.18
CA LEU A 21 11.84 26.29 -16.64
C LEU A 21 10.84 27.12 -17.46
N ASP A 22 11.09 27.28 -18.75
CA ASP A 22 10.26 28.11 -19.64
C ASP A 22 8.80 27.66 -19.68
N PHE A 23 8.54 26.38 -19.38
CA PHE A 23 7.18 25.85 -19.30
C PHE A 23 6.35 26.50 -18.19
N LEU A 24 6.98 27.06 -17.15
CA LEU A 24 6.27 27.79 -16.09
C LEU A 24 5.52 29.00 -16.65
N GLU A 25 6.07 29.69 -17.66
CA GLU A 25 5.35 30.77 -18.34
C GLU A 25 4.16 30.24 -19.14
N MET A 26 4.35 29.12 -19.85
CA MET A 26 3.29 28.52 -20.67
C MET A 26 2.10 28.05 -19.83
N TRP A 27 2.36 27.62 -18.60
CA TRP A 27 1.35 27.12 -17.67
C TRP A 27 1.14 28.04 -16.46
N ARG A 28 1.50 29.33 -16.58
CA ARG A 28 1.49 30.30 -15.48
C ARG A 28 0.18 30.32 -14.70
N PRO A 29 -1.03 30.32 -15.33
CA PRO A 29 -2.29 30.31 -14.58
C PRO A 29 -2.47 29.12 -13.64
N PHE A 30 -1.78 28.00 -13.90
CA PHE A 30 -1.89 26.77 -13.11
C PHE A 30 -0.88 26.70 -11.96
N PHE A 31 0.30 27.31 -12.13
CA PHE A 31 1.38 27.22 -11.15
C PHE A 31 1.50 28.48 -10.29
N GLN A 32 1.25 29.67 -10.84
CA GLN A 32 1.47 30.95 -10.15
C GLN A 32 0.69 31.10 -8.83
N PRO A 33 -0.52 30.53 -8.67
CA PRO A 33 -1.22 30.62 -7.40
C PRO A 33 -0.48 29.89 -6.26
N TYR A 34 0.25 28.83 -6.55
CA TYR A 34 0.82 27.91 -5.55
C TYR A 34 2.29 28.19 -5.26
N HIS A 35 2.74 27.76 -4.08
CA HIS A 35 4.15 27.75 -3.73
C HIS A 35 4.88 26.61 -4.47
N LEU A 36 6.07 26.90 -5.03
CA LEU A 36 6.85 25.95 -5.82
C LEU A 36 8.13 25.51 -5.09
N ILE A 37 8.36 24.20 -5.01
CA ILE A 37 9.63 23.63 -4.55
C ILE A 37 10.36 23.10 -5.77
N ILE A 38 11.36 23.84 -6.23
CA ILE A 38 12.12 23.51 -7.44
C ILE A 38 13.39 22.77 -7.02
N VAL A 39 13.58 21.57 -7.58
CA VAL A 39 14.76 20.75 -7.31
C VAL A 39 15.61 20.72 -8.57
N GLN A 40 16.71 21.46 -8.55
CA GLN A 40 17.73 21.39 -9.59
C GLN A 40 18.47 20.06 -9.50
N ASP A 41 18.23 19.22 -10.51
CA ASP A 41 18.93 17.98 -10.72
C ASP A 41 20.07 18.18 -11.74
N GLY A 42 21.12 17.36 -11.67
CA GLY A 42 22.33 17.49 -12.50
C GLY A 42 23.46 18.31 -11.86
N ASP A 43 24.20 19.06 -12.68
CA ASP A 43 25.36 19.84 -12.23
C ASP A 43 24.92 21.08 -11.44
N PRO A 44 25.27 21.20 -10.14
CA PRO A 44 24.87 22.34 -9.30
C PRO A 44 25.61 23.64 -9.64
N SER A 45 26.58 23.63 -10.56
CA SER A 45 27.22 24.85 -11.08
C SER A 45 26.39 25.53 -12.18
N ASN A 46 25.47 24.81 -12.81
CA ASN A 46 24.53 25.41 -13.75
C ASN A 46 23.51 26.26 -12.99
N THR A 47 23.09 27.37 -13.59
CA THR A 47 22.03 28.21 -13.03
C THR A 47 20.71 27.91 -13.73
N ILE A 48 19.67 27.57 -12.96
CA ILE A 48 18.30 27.50 -13.46
C ILE A 48 17.62 28.83 -13.16
N ALA A 49 17.17 29.53 -14.21
CA ALA A 49 16.37 30.74 -14.07
C ALA A 49 14.89 30.38 -13.89
N VAL A 50 14.27 30.90 -12.84
CA VAL A 50 12.82 30.84 -12.61
C VAL A 50 12.23 32.15 -13.11
N PRO A 51 11.13 32.14 -13.90
CA PRO A 51 10.50 33.37 -14.34
C PRO A 51 10.00 34.22 -13.16
N ASP A 52 9.90 35.53 -13.36
CA ASP A 52 9.48 36.45 -12.30
C ASP A 52 8.02 36.21 -11.86
N GLY A 53 7.73 36.49 -10.58
CA GLY A 53 6.37 36.47 -10.04
C GLY A 53 5.84 35.08 -9.64
N PHE A 54 6.71 34.09 -9.52
CA PHE A 54 6.45 32.84 -8.80
C PHE A 54 6.98 32.92 -7.37
N ASP A 55 6.24 32.35 -6.42
CA ASP A 55 6.73 32.09 -5.07
C ASP A 55 7.40 30.71 -5.05
N TYR A 56 8.69 30.65 -4.73
CA TYR A 56 9.44 29.41 -4.83
C TYR A 56 10.64 29.30 -3.89
N GLU A 57 10.98 28.06 -3.57
CA GLU A 57 12.28 27.66 -3.03
C GLU A 57 13.04 26.83 -4.08
N LEU A 58 14.35 27.06 -4.21
CA LEU A 58 15.21 26.32 -5.12
C LEU A 58 16.26 25.55 -4.34
N TYR A 59 16.23 24.23 -4.49
CA TYR A 59 17.19 23.31 -3.90
C TYR A 59 18.05 22.67 -4.98
N ASN A 60 19.35 22.53 -4.72
CA ASN A 60 20.24 21.70 -5.52
C ASN A 60 20.89 20.61 -4.64
N ARG A 61 21.71 19.76 -5.27
CA ARG A 61 22.38 18.65 -4.58
C ARG A 61 23.20 19.07 -3.35
N LYS A 62 23.79 20.27 -3.33
CA LYS A 62 24.56 20.77 -2.18
C LYS A 62 23.65 21.05 -0.97
N ASP A 63 22.47 21.61 -1.23
CA ASP A 63 21.50 21.93 -0.19
C ASP A 63 20.94 20.65 0.43
N VAL A 64 20.58 19.67 -0.43
CA VAL A 64 20.09 18.35 0.01
C VAL A 64 21.14 17.61 0.84
N ASN A 65 22.40 17.57 0.39
CA ASN A 65 23.48 16.90 1.13
C ASN A 65 23.74 17.52 2.50
N LYS A 66 23.50 18.82 2.67
CA LYS A 66 23.64 19.50 3.97
C LYS A 66 22.58 19.05 4.97
N VAL A 67 21.40 18.63 4.48
CA VAL A 67 20.28 18.17 5.30
C VAL A 67 20.36 16.66 5.57
N LEU A 68 20.88 15.88 4.62
CA LEU A 68 20.91 14.41 4.65
C LEU A 68 22.15 13.77 5.35
N GLU A 69 22.85 14.47 6.25
CA GLU A 69 23.86 13.79 7.10
C GLU A 69 23.25 12.56 7.80
N PRO A 70 24.04 11.48 7.99
CA PRO A 70 23.64 10.11 7.64
C PRO A 70 22.39 9.66 8.40
N ALA A 71 21.23 9.76 7.74
CA ALA A 71 20.01 9.12 8.17
C ALA A 71 20.09 7.62 7.84
N ASP A 72 20.88 6.89 8.63
CA ASP A 72 20.92 5.42 8.66
C ASP A 72 19.60 4.87 9.23
N THR A 73 18.44 5.05 8.57
CA THR A 73 17.19 4.42 9.05
C THR A 73 16.03 4.36 8.06
N PHE A 74 16.25 4.12 6.78
CA PHE A 74 15.15 3.66 5.91
C PHE A 74 15.06 2.13 5.90
N ASN A 75 14.63 1.56 7.03
CA ASN A 75 14.07 0.19 7.10
C ASN A 75 12.62 0.18 6.57
N SER A 76 12.35 0.96 5.53
CA SER A 76 11.07 0.94 4.82
C SER A 76 11.07 -0.22 3.83
N ILE A 77 10.02 -1.02 3.84
CA ILE A 77 9.73 -1.90 2.72
C ILE A 77 9.40 -0.99 1.54
N PHE A 78 10.25 -1.02 0.52
CA PHE A 78 10.01 -0.30 -0.71
C PHE A 78 8.78 -0.87 -1.40
N LEU A 79 7.78 -0.03 -1.67
CA LEU A 79 6.65 -0.41 -2.49
C LEU A 79 7.07 -0.37 -3.95
N HIS A 80 6.90 -1.49 -4.65
CA HIS A 80 7.05 -1.53 -6.09
C HIS A 80 5.83 -0.90 -6.75
N THR A 81 6.03 0.12 -7.58
CA THR A 81 4.92 0.87 -8.20
C THR A 81 4.30 0.18 -9.41
N LEU A 82 4.96 -0.84 -9.98
CA LEU A 82 4.30 -1.79 -10.88
C LEU A 82 3.78 -2.96 -10.03
N TYR A 83 2.61 -3.48 -10.35
CA TYR A 83 2.02 -4.59 -9.58
C TYR A 83 2.90 -5.85 -9.61
N ASP A 84 2.86 -6.65 -8.54
CA ASP A 84 3.63 -7.88 -8.26
C ASP A 84 5.09 -7.94 -8.81
N PRO A 85 6.08 -7.33 -8.13
CA PRO A 85 7.48 -7.42 -8.55
C PRO A 85 8.09 -8.83 -8.51
N PHE A 86 7.40 -9.80 -7.90
CA PHE A 86 7.92 -11.15 -7.71
C PHE A 86 7.18 -12.17 -8.58
N ALA A 87 6.32 -11.73 -9.50
CA ALA A 87 5.77 -12.59 -10.54
C ALA A 87 6.88 -13.03 -11.50
N ASN A 88 6.72 -14.22 -12.09
CA ASN A 88 7.64 -14.69 -13.12
C ASN A 88 7.67 -13.71 -14.30
N GLY A 89 8.85 -13.19 -14.61
CA GLY A 89 9.05 -12.23 -15.70
C GLY A 89 8.76 -10.77 -15.34
N ALA A 90 8.48 -10.45 -14.07
CA ALA A 90 8.35 -9.07 -13.62
C ALA A 90 9.71 -8.37 -13.53
N ASP A 91 9.74 -7.10 -13.95
CA ASP A 91 10.90 -6.21 -13.81
C ASP A 91 10.76 -5.28 -12.61
N PHE A 92 11.89 -4.78 -12.12
CA PHE A 92 11.92 -3.79 -11.04
C PHE A 92 12.02 -2.35 -11.56
N VAL A 93 11.18 -1.46 -11.05
CA VAL A 93 11.22 -0.03 -11.35
C VAL A 93 12.53 0.61 -10.87
N ARG A 94 12.91 1.70 -11.54
CA ARG A 94 14.03 2.54 -11.12
C ARG A 94 13.81 3.01 -9.68
N GLY A 95 14.87 2.92 -8.87
CA GLY A 95 14.85 3.30 -7.46
C GLY A 95 14.50 2.17 -6.50
N TYR A 96 14.02 1.00 -6.99
CA TYR A 96 13.83 -0.16 -6.13
C TYR A 96 15.19 -0.79 -5.75
N PRO A 97 15.53 -0.89 -4.45
CA PRO A 97 16.84 -1.35 -3.99
C PRO A 97 17.18 -2.75 -4.51
N PHE A 98 18.37 -2.92 -5.07
CA PHE A 98 18.83 -4.21 -5.60
C PHE A 98 18.84 -5.32 -4.55
N SER A 99 19.23 -5.00 -3.31
CA SER A 99 19.25 -5.93 -2.18
C SER A 99 17.87 -6.46 -1.78
N LEU A 100 16.77 -5.81 -2.19
CA LEU A 100 15.41 -6.22 -1.88
C LEU A 100 14.72 -6.97 -3.03
N ARG A 101 15.41 -7.18 -4.17
CA ARG A 101 14.82 -7.78 -5.39
C ARG A 101 14.64 -9.29 -5.33
N GLU A 102 15.38 -9.97 -4.48
CA GLU A 102 15.20 -11.42 -4.24
C GLU A 102 13.94 -11.70 -3.40
N GLY A 103 13.37 -10.68 -2.77
CA GLY A 103 12.21 -10.81 -1.90
C GLY A 103 12.52 -11.61 -0.64
N VAL A 104 11.47 -12.11 0.00
CA VAL A 104 11.56 -12.98 1.19
C VAL A 104 10.74 -14.24 0.98
N PRO A 105 11.10 -15.36 1.64
CA PRO A 105 10.29 -16.57 1.60
C PRO A 105 8.84 -16.29 2.02
N THR A 106 7.87 -16.72 1.22
CA THR A 106 6.46 -16.54 1.53
C THR A 106 5.99 -17.64 2.49
N ALA A 107 5.60 -17.26 3.70
CA ALA A 107 5.06 -18.19 4.70
C ALA A 107 3.55 -18.36 4.57
N ILE A 108 2.83 -17.31 4.15
CA ILE A 108 1.37 -17.32 4.03
C ILE A 108 0.97 -16.66 2.71
N SER A 109 0.04 -17.29 1.99
CA SER A 109 -0.65 -16.73 0.84
C SER A 109 -2.16 -16.71 1.12
N HIS A 110 -2.72 -15.52 1.14
CA HIS A 110 -4.14 -15.27 1.35
C HIS A 110 -4.79 -14.87 0.02
N GLY A 111 -5.65 -15.73 -0.52
CA GLY A 111 -6.30 -15.46 -1.79
C GLY A 111 -7.54 -14.57 -1.66
N LEU A 112 -8.01 -14.06 -2.79
CA LEU A 112 -9.17 -13.18 -2.90
C LEU A 112 -10.45 -13.92 -3.30
N TRP A 113 -11.55 -13.18 -3.41
CA TRP A 113 -12.91 -13.73 -3.46
C TRP A 113 -13.71 -13.07 -4.55
N LEU A 114 -14.44 -13.88 -5.32
CA LEU A 114 -15.48 -13.41 -6.23
C LEU A 114 -16.86 -13.79 -5.66
N ASN A 115 -17.90 -13.18 -6.23
CA ASN A 115 -19.31 -13.35 -5.86
C ASN A 115 -19.66 -12.69 -4.53
N ILE A 116 -19.91 -13.41 -3.43
CA ILE A 116 -20.36 -12.78 -2.18
C ILE A 116 -19.15 -12.24 -1.40
N PRO A 117 -19.01 -10.91 -1.23
CA PRO A 117 -17.93 -10.34 -0.43
C PRO A 117 -18.11 -10.65 1.07
N ASP A 118 -17.01 -10.82 1.79
CA ASP A 118 -17.02 -10.99 3.24
C ASP A 118 -17.11 -9.64 3.95
N TYR A 119 -18.33 -9.10 3.97
CA TYR A 119 -18.64 -7.83 4.63
C TYR A 119 -18.91 -8.00 6.11
N ASP A 120 -18.68 -6.93 6.87
CA ASP A 120 -19.25 -6.78 8.20
C ASP A 120 -20.78 -6.82 8.13
N ALA A 121 -21.42 -7.19 9.25
CA ALA A 121 -22.86 -7.40 9.28
C ALA A 121 -23.69 -6.16 8.87
N PRO A 122 -23.38 -4.93 9.35
CA PRO A 122 -24.03 -3.72 8.84
C PRO A 122 -23.94 -3.54 7.33
N THR A 123 -22.74 -3.65 6.75
CA THR A 123 -22.54 -3.50 5.31
C THR A 123 -23.31 -4.57 4.53
N GLN A 124 -23.30 -5.83 5.01
CA GLN A 124 -24.07 -6.92 4.40
C GLN A 124 -25.59 -6.64 4.39
N LEU A 125 -26.13 -5.95 5.40
CA LEU A 125 -27.55 -5.58 5.47
C LEU A 125 -27.92 -4.48 4.48
N VAL A 126 -27.05 -3.50 4.28
CA VAL A 126 -27.29 -2.40 3.34
C VAL A 126 -27.06 -2.84 1.89
N LYS A 127 -26.19 -3.84 1.67
CA LYS A 127 -25.78 -4.33 0.34
C LYS A 127 -25.99 -5.85 0.14
N PRO A 128 -27.21 -6.40 0.34
CA PRO A 128 -27.43 -7.86 0.34
C PRO A 128 -27.29 -8.51 -1.04
N LEU A 129 -27.49 -7.73 -2.11
CA LEU A 129 -27.42 -8.19 -3.50
C LEU A 129 -26.07 -7.88 -4.16
N GLU A 130 -25.18 -7.15 -3.49
CA GLU A 130 -23.88 -6.78 -4.06
C GLU A 130 -23.03 -8.04 -4.28
N ARG A 131 -22.34 -8.07 -5.42
CA ARG A 131 -21.43 -9.15 -5.79
C ARG A 131 -20.11 -8.57 -6.26
N ASN A 132 -19.01 -9.12 -5.76
CA ASN A 132 -17.70 -8.83 -6.29
C ASN A 132 -17.48 -9.60 -7.59
N THR A 133 -17.60 -8.90 -8.72
CA THR A 133 -17.27 -9.43 -10.06
C THR A 133 -15.94 -8.90 -10.58
N ARG A 134 -15.26 -8.06 -9.78
CA ARG A 134 -14.01 -7.42 -10.20
C ARG A 134 -12.84 -8.34 -9.90
N TYR A 135 -12.32 -8.93 -10.96
CA TYR A 135 -11.02 -9.61 -10.93
C TYR A 135 -9.90 -8.56 -10.96
N VAL A 136 -8.95 -8.68 -10.04
CA VAL A 136 -7.71 -7.90 -10.03
C VAL A 136 -6.54 -8.87 -10.15
N ASP A 137 -5.80 -8.76 -11.25
CA ASP A 137 -4.63 -9.59 -11.56
C ASP A 137 -3.40 -9.07 -10.81
N ALA A 138 -3.35 -9.32 -9.51
CA ALA A 138 -2.26 -8.86 -8.66
C ALA A 138 -2.01 -9.82 -7.49
N VAL A 139 -0.74 -9.92 -7.12
CA VAL A 139 -0.30 -10.44 -5.83
C VAL A 139 0.55 -9.36 -5.16
N MET A 140 0.28 -9.11 -3.89
CA MET A 140 0.96 -8.08 -3.11
C MET A 140 1.48 -8.68 -1.81
N THR A 141 2.70 -8.32 -1.45
CA THR A 141 3.21 -8.59 -0.10
C THR A 141 2.59 -7.59 0.87
N ILE A 142 2.02 -8.08 1.95
CA ILE A 142 1.47 -7.25 3.02
C ILE A 142 2.65 -6.59 3.76
N PRO A 143 2.69 -5.26 3.88
CA PRO A 143 3.83 -4.57 4.50
C PRO A 143 4.10 -5.04 5.94
N LYS A 144 5.37 -5.05 6.34
CA LYS A 144 5.80 -5.31 7.73
C LYS A 144 5.17 -4.29 8.67
N GLY A 145 4.74 -4.75 9.84
CA GLY A 145 4.03 -3.94 10.82
C GLY A 145 2.57 -3.64 10.46
N THR A 146 2.07 -4.15 9.32
CA THR A 146 0.68 -4.00 8.89
C THR A 146 -0.08 -5.31 9.11
N LEU A 147 -1.21 -5.22 9.81
CA LEU A 147 -2.17 -6.32 9.97
C LEU A 147 -3.11 -6.39 8.78
N PHE A 148 -3.77 -7.53 8.61
CA PHE A 148 -4.70 -7.77 7.51
C PHE A 148 -5.88 -8.64 7.95
N GLN A 149 -6.99 -8.51 7.24
CA GLN A 149 -8.22 -9.27 7.44
C GLN A 149 -8.12 -10.65 6.79
N MET A 150 -7.30 -11.53 7.38
CA MET A 150 -7.15 -12.89 6.88
C MET A 150 -8.48 -13.64 6.97
N CYS A 151 -8.89 -14.25 5.86
CA CYS A 151 -9.98 -15.20 5.86
C CYS A 151 -9.46 -16.63 5.65
N GLY A 152 -9.99 -17.58 6.41
CA GLY A 152 -9.55 -18.97 6.40
C GLY A 152 -9.96 -19.79 5.17
N MET A 153 -10.94 -19.36 4.35
CA MET A 153 -11.44 -20.22 3.27
C MET A 153 -10.62 -20.14 1.97
N ASN A 154 -9.74 -19.15 1.83
CA ASN A 154 -8.80 -19.05 0.71
C ASN A 154 -7.39 -18.76 1.23
N LEU A 155 -6.80 -19.79 1.84
CA LEU A 155 -5.54 -19.66 2.57
C LEU A 155 -4.61 -20.83 2.23
N ALA A 156 -3.37 -20.51 1.91
CA ALA A 156 -2.28 -21.46 1.85
C ALA A 156 -1.14 -20.99 2.77
N PHE A 157 -0.46 -21.92 3.43
CA PHE A 157 0.65 -21.59 4.31
C PHE A 157 1.72 -22.68 4.30
N ASN A 158 2.95 -22.29 4.60
CA ASN A 158 4.07 -23.21 4.77
C ASN A 158 4.01 -23.84 6.17
N ARG A 159 3.57 -25.11 6.24
CA ARG A 159 3.43 -25.84 7.51
C ARG A 159 4.72 -25.94 8.33
N GLU A 160 5.88 -26.01 7.68
CA GLU A 160 7.15 -26.22 8.36
C GLU A 160 7.64 -24.94 9.03
N VAL A 161 7.32 -23.80 8.42
CA VAL A 161 7.77 -22.49 8.88
C VAL A 161 6.77 -21.83 9.82
N ILE A 162 5.47 -21.86 9.50
CA ILE A 162 4.43 -21.12 10.24
C ILE A 162 3.30 -22.01 10.78
N GLY A 163 3.36 -23.32 10.55
CA GLY A 163 2.30 -24.26 10.96
C GLY A 163 1.91 -24.17 12.44
N PRO A 164 2.86 -24.13 13.39
CA PRO A 164 2.54 -23.98 14.82
C PRO A 164 1.80 -22.68 15.17
N ALA A 165 2.01 -21.61 14.39
CA ALA A 165 1.34 -20.33 14.57
C ALA A 165 -0.01 -20.25 13.85
N MET A 166 -0.27 -21.15 12.90
CA MET A 166 -1.51 -21.19 12.12
C MET A 166 -2.61 -21.90 12.92
N TYR A 167 -3.08 -21.23 13.98
CA TYR A 167 -4.11 -21.74 14.89
C TYR A 167 -5.37 -20.89 14.82
N PHE A 168 -6.46 -21.49 14.36
CA PHE A 168 -7.80 -20.90 14.43
C PHE A 168 -8.39 -21.23 15.79
N GLY A 169 -8.76 -20.21 16.56
CA GLY A 169 -9.43 -20.44 17.83
C GLY A 169 -10.83 -21.07 17.64
N LEU A 170 -11.40 -21.52 18.75
CA LEU A 170 -12.65 -22.28 18.76
C LEU A 170 -13.84 -21.43 18.32
N MET A 171 -14.47 -21.76 17.19
CA MET A 171 -15.72 -21.13 16.76
C MET A 171 -16.91 -21.60 17.61
N GLY A 172 -17.84 -20.70 17.92
CA GLY A 172 -19.11 -21.06 18.55
C GLY A 172 -19.58 -20.06 19.62
N ASP A 173 -20.78 -20.31 20.14
CA ASP A 173 -21.36 -19.50 21.21
C ASP A 173 -20.59 -19.71 22.53
N GLY A 174 -20.39 -18.61 23.27
CA GLY A 174 -19.61 -18.59 24.51
C GLY A 174 -18.09 -18.49 24.32
N GLN A 175 -17.60 -18.40 23.08
CA GLN A 175 -16.18 -18.26 22.80
C GLN A 175 -15.79 -16.79 22.57
N PRO A 176 -14.64 -16.30 23.10
CA PRO A 176 -14.37 -14.86 23.24
C PRO A 176 -14.11 -14.12 21.93
N LEU A 177 -13.61 -14.78 20.88
CA LEU A 177 -13.30 -14.15 19.58
C LEU A 177 -14.39 -14.40 18.53
N CYS A 178 -15.35 -15.30 18.79
CA CYS A 178 -16.54 -15.58 17.97
C CYS A 178 -16.34 -15.67 16.44
N ARG A 179 -16.44 -14.54 15.73
CA ARG A 179 -16.39 -14.49 14.26
C ARG A 179 -15.04 -14.03 13.72
N TYR A 180 -14.12 -13.67 14.62
CA TYR A 180 -12.84 -13.03 14.33
C TYR A 180 -11.66 -14.00 14.47
N TYR A 181 -11.91 -15.32 14.53
CA TYR A 181 -10.85 -16.31 14.77
C TYR A 181 -9.82 -16.39 13.65
N ASP A 182 -10.27 -16.30 12.40
CA ASP A 182 -9.40 -16.27 11.23
C ASP A 182 -8.60 -14.97 11.17
N MET A 183 -9.23 -13.81 11.43
CA MET A 183 -8.53 -12.54 11.54
C MET A 183 -7.46 -12.58 12.64
N TRP A 184 -7.81 -13.07 13.83
CA TRP A 184 -6.89 -13.20 14.95
C TRP A 184 -5.73 -14.16 14.64
N ALA A 185 -6.01 -15.31 14.04
CA ALA A 185 -4.99 -16.25 13.60
C ALA A 185 -4.04 -15.60 12.59
N GLY A 186 -4.59 -14.85 11.63
CA GLY A 186 -3.83 -14.10 10.63
C GLY A 186 -2.96 -13.01 11.24
N TRP A 187 -3.46 -12.28 12.25
CA TRP A 187 -2.70 -11.26 12.96
C TRP A 187 -1.54 -11.85 13.75
N CYS A 188 -1.79 -12.91 14.52
CA CYS A 188 -0.74 -13.62 15.26
C CYS A 188 0.33 -14.14 14.30
N ALA A 189 -0.08 -14.82 13.22
CA ALA A 189 0.84 -15.35 12.25
C ALA A 189 1.60 -14.25 11.50
N LYS A 190 0.98 -13.10 11.20
CA LYS A 190 1.64 -11.94 10.58
C LYS A 190 2.72 -11.33 11.47
N VAL A 191 2.43 -11.14 12.76
CA VAL A 191 3.41 -10.63 13.73
C VAL A 191 4.62 -11.55 13.81
N ILE A 192 4.39 -12.87 13.83
CA ILE A 192 5.46 -13.87 13.84
C ILE A 192 6.24 -13.86 12.52
N CYS A 193 5.56 -13.81 11.37
CA CYS A 193 6.22 -13.72 10.07
C CYS A 193 7.11 -12.48 9.97
N ASP A 194 6.62 -11.32 10.42
CA ASP A 194 7.39 -10.07 10.43
C ASP A 194 8.64 -10.13 11.32
N HIS A 195 8.52 -10.81 12.46
CA HIS A 195 9.64 -11.05 13.36
C HIS A 195 10.70 -11.97 12.74
N LEU A 196 10.27 -13.01 12.03
CA LEU A 196 11.13 -13.99 11.38
C LEU A 196 11.64 -13.58 9.99
N GLY A 197 11.23 -12.41 9.47
CA GLY A 197 11.62 -11.95 8.13
C GLY A 197 10.92 -12.70 6.99
N LEU A 198 9.72 -13.21 7.24
CA LEU A 198 8.92 -13.99 6.29
C LEU A 198 7.82 -13.14 5.65
N GLY A 199 7.54 -13.43 4.39
CA GLY A 199 6.50 -12.75 3.62
C GLY A 199 5.11 -13.31 3.86
N VAL A 200 4.13 -12.41 3.94
CA VAL A 200 2.70 -12.74 3.82
C VAL A 200 2.18 -12.04 2.58
N LYS A 201 1.53 -12.80 1.69
CA LYS A 201 1.00 -12.29 0.42
C LYS A 201 -0.53 -12.30 0.41
N THR A 202 -1.12 -11.36 -0.31
CA THR A 202 -2.55 -11.32 -0.63
C THR A 202 -2.76 -11.10 -2.13
N GLY A 203 -3.84 -11.65 -2.71
CA GLY A 203 -4.13 -11.50 -4.13
C GLY A 203 -4.65 -12.78 -4.77
N LEU A 204 -4.03 -13.18 -5.88
CA LEU A 204 -4.28 -14.48 -6.48
C LEU A 204 -3.90 -15.63 -5.52
N PRO A 205 -4.63 -16.76 -5.54
CA PRO A 205 -5.76 -17.08 -6.42
C PRO A 205 -7.10 -16.56 -5.90
N TYR A 206 -8.13 -16.54 -6.75
CA TYR A 206 -9.51 -16.25 -6.35
C TYR A 206 -10.32 -17.52 -6.12
N VAL A 207 -11.20 -17.50 -5.13
CA VAL A 207 -12.25 -18.52 -4.93
C VAL A 207 -13.63 -17.96 -5.24
N TRP A 208 -14.54 -18.82 -5.71
CA TRP A 208 -15.95 -18.46 -5.90
C TRP A 208 -16.73 -18.69 -4.62
N HIS A 209 -17.12 -17.61 -3.95
CA HIS A 209 -17.77 -17.69 -2.65
C HIS A 209 -19.29 -17.65 -2.75
N SER A 210 -19.96 -18.73 -2.34
CA SER A 210 -21.41 -18.92 -2.49
C SER A 210 -22.20 -18.85 -1.18
N LYS A 211 -21.53 -18.79 -0.02
CA LYS A 211 -22.18 -18.86 1.30
C LYS A 211 -22.21 -17.50 1.98
N ALA A 212 -23.40 -16.89 2.06
CA ALA A 212 -23.61 -15.73 2.94
C ALA A 212 -24.01 -16.19 4.35
N SER A 213 -23.41 -15.59 5.36
CA SER A 213 -23.89 -15.70 6.74
C SER A 213 -25.15 -14.90 6.99
N ASN A 214 -25.87 -15.24 8.07
CA ASN A 214 -27.03 -14.47 8.51
C ASN A 214 -26.57 -13.18 9.23
N PRO A 215 -26.76 -11.99 8.64
CA PRO A 215 -26.28 -10.75 9.24
C PRO A 215 -27.03 -10.37 10.52
N PHE A 216 -28.28 -10.79 10.70
CA PHE A 216 -29.05 -10.52 11.92
C PHE A 216 -28.53 -11.27 13.14
N VAL A 217 -27.92 -12.44 12.94
CA VAL A 217 -27.24 -13.17 14.01
C VAL A 217 -25.89 -12.51 14.32
N ASN A 218 -25.18 -12.07 13.29
CA ASN A 218 -23.87 -11.43 13.44
C ASN A 218 -23.95 -10.03 14.09
N LEU A 219 -25.04 -9.28 13.90
CA LEU A 219 -25.26 -7.97 14.53
C LEU A 219 -25.49 -8.00 16.04
N LYS A 220 -25.94 -9.14 16.58
CA LYS A 220 -26.28 -9.26 18.01
C LYS A 220 -25.05 -9.43 18.91
N LYS A 221 -23.84 -9.45 18.32
CA LYS A 221 -22.58 -9.79 18.96
C LYS A 221 -21.65 -8.59 18.99
#